data_AF-A0A077KBU1-F1
#
_entry.id   AF-A0A077KBU1-F1
#
_cell.length_a   1.000
_cell.length_b   1.000
_cell.length_c   1.000
_cell.angle_alpha   90.00
_cell.angle_beta   90.00
_cell.angle_gamma   90.00
#
_symmetry.space_group_name_H-M   'P 1'
#
loop_
_entity.id
_entity.type
_entity.pdbx_description
1 polymer ?
#
loop_
_entity_poly.entity_id
_entity_poly.type
_entity_poly.pdbx_seq_one_letter_code
_entity_poly.pdbx_strand_id
1 'polypeptide(L)' 'MTLPKITQDNVHIFIPLKASKVSQRFAKNHDISQKQALLEFYNSKTYADLEEEDTKLWYEGINYLYDELEREKNI' A
#
# COMPACT_ATOMS: atom_id res chain seq x y z
N MET A 1 -22.23 14.84 -13.16
CA MET A 1 -22.05 13.89 -12.05
C MET A 1 -20.83 14.35 -11.26
N THR A 2 -20.95 14.50 -9.94
CA THR A 2 -19.78 14.66 -9.07
C THR A 2 -19.21 13.28 -8.77
N LEU A 3 -17.88 13.16 -8.76
CA LEU A 3 -17.24 11.92 -8.30
C LEU A 3 -17.64 11.63 -6.84
N PRO A 4 -17.79 10.37 -6.46
CA PRO A 4 -18.05 10.02 -5.06
C PRO A 4 -16.90 10.51 -4.18
N LYS A 5 -17.24 11.08 -3.03
CA LYS A 5 -16.26 11.45 -2.01
C LYS A 5 -15.63 10.16 -1.45
N ILE A 6 -14.31 10.15 -1.31
CA ILE A 6 -13.63 9.08 -0.60
C ILE A 6 -13.83 9.28 0.90
N THR A 7 -14.23 8.21 1.59
CA THR A 7 -14.55 8.15 3.03
C THR A 7 -13.98 6.87 3.61
N GLN A 8 -13.97 6.75 4.94
CA GLN A 8 -13.54 5.53 5.61
C GLN A 8 -14.31 4.29 5.12
N ASP A 9 -15.59 4.47 4.75
CA ASP A 9 -16.43 3.39 4.25
C ASP A 9 -16.00 2.86 2.87
N ASN A 10 -15.23 3.60 2.09
CA ASN A 10 -14.90 3.24 0.70
C ASN A 10 -13.40 3.32 0.32
N VAL A 11 -12.54 3.79 1.22
CA VAL A 11 -11.08 3.87 0.99
C VAL A 11 -10.46 2.50 0.67
N HIS A 12 -11.02 1.43 1.24
CA HIS A 12 -10.58 0.05 1.01
C HIS A 12 -10.61 -0.38 -0.48
N ILE A 13 -11.40 0.28 -1.33
CA ILE A 13 -11.51 -0.02 -2.77
C ILE A 13 -10.15 0.15 -3.49
N PHE A 14 -9.29 1.05 -3.00
CA PHE A 14 -7.98 1.30 -3.62
C PHE A 14 -6.93 0.25 -3.26
N ILE A 15 -7.13 -0.49 -2.17
CA ILE A 15 -6.12 -1.33 -1.54
C ILE A 15 -5.68 -2.52 -2.41
N PRO A 16 -6.58 -3.32 -3.03
CA PRO A 16 -6.16 -4.55 -3.70
C PRO A 16 -5.13 -4.33 -4.82
N LEU A 17 -5.32 -3.28 -5.62
CA LEU A 17 -4.39 -2.95 -6.70
C LEU A 17 -3.05 -2.43 -6.14
N LYS A 18 -3.09 -1.59 -5.11
CA LYS A 18 -1.89 -1.05 -4.47
C LYS A 18 -1.09 -2.16 -3.80
N ALA A 19 -1.73 -3.01 -3.01
CA ALA A 19 -1.10 -4.17 -2.37
C ALA A 19 -0.42 -5.09 -3.41
N SER A 20 -1.12 -5.44 -4.48
CA SER A 20 -0.55 -6.26 -5.56
C SER A 20 0.73 -5.64 -6.15
N LYS A 21 0.69 -4.34 -6.45
CA LYS A 21 1.77 -3.64 -7.16
C LYS A 21 2.97 -3.33 -6.25
N VAL A 22 2.73 -2.88 -5.02
CA VAL A 22 3.79 -2.63 -4.02
C VAL A 22 4.50 -3.95 -3.71
N SER A 23 3.76 -5.00 -3.39
CA SER A 23 4.36 -6.31 -3.08
C SER A 23 5.08 -6.94 -4.27
N GLN A 24 4.59 -6.76 -5.50
CA GLN A 24 5.31 -7.20 -6.70
C GLN A 24 6.67 -6.51 -6.84
N ARG A 25 6.73 -5.20 -6.62
CA ARG A 25 7.97 -4.44 -6.67
C ARG A 25 8.92 -4.85 -5.54
N PHE A 26 8.40 -4.97 -4.32
CA PHE A 26 9.17 -5.37 -3.15
C PHE A 26 9.76 -6.79 -3.31
N ALA A 27 8.95 -7.75 -3.76
CA ALA A 27 9.42 -9.11 -4.05
C ALA A 27 10.60 -9.14 -5.02
N LYS A 28 10.52 -8.35 -6.10
CA LYS A 28 11.58 -8.25 -7.11
C LYS A 28 12.86 -7.63 -6.56
N ASN A 29 12.76 -6.58 -5.75
CA ASN A 29 13.91 -5.83 -5.26
C ASN A 29 14.64 -6.54 -4.11
N HIS A 30 13.95 -7.38 -3.36
CA HIS A 30 14.50 -8.13 -2.22
C HIS A 30 14.75 -9.62 -2.51
N ASP A 31 14.51 -10.08 -3.74
CA ASP A 31 14.63 -11.50 -4.13
C ASP A 31 13.85 -12.47 -3.22
N ILE A 32 12.62 -12.08 -2.87
CA ILE A 32 11.70 -12.89 -2.05
C ILE A 32 10.45 -13.28 -2.83
N SER A 33 9.71 -14.28 -2.33
CA SER A 33 8.46 -14.68 -2.98
C SER A 33 7.38 -13.59 -2.91
N GLN A 34 6.52 -13.54 -3.92
CA GLN A 34 5.36 -12.63 -3.94
C GLN A 34 4.49 -12.78 -2.68
N LYS A 35 4.33 -14.01 -2.18
CA LYS A 35 3.56 -14.29 -0.97
C LYS A 35 4.20 -13.65 0.26
N GLN A 36 5.52 -13.77 0.41
CA GLN A 36 6.25 -13.13 1.50
C GLN A 36 6.12 -11.61 1.42
N ALA A 37 6.36 -11.01 0.25
CA ALA A 37 6.23 -9.57 0.07
C ALA A 37 4.82 -9.03 0.34
N LEU A 38 3.78 -9.83 0.04
CA LEU A 38 2.39 -9.48 0.36
C LEU A 38 2.13 -9.49 1.87
N LEU A 39 2.65 -10.50 2.57
CA LEU A 39 2.57 -10.55 4.03
C LEU A 39 3.37 -9.42 4.68
N GLU A 40 4.55 -9.08 4.16
CA GLU A 40 5.33 -7.94 4.64
C GLU A 40 4.57 -6.62 4.49
N PHE A 41 3.90 -6.42 3.35
CA PHE A 41 3.08 -5.24 3.12
C PHE A 41 1.87 -5.21 4.06
N TYR A 42 1.09 -6.28 4.19
CA TYR A 42 -0.08 -6.28 5.08
C TYR A 42 0.27 -6.12 6.57
N ASN A 43 1.47 -6.53 6.98
CA ASN A 43 1.95 -6.34 8.36
C ASN A 43 2.68 -5.00 8.58
N SER A 44 2.65 -4.09 7.60
CA SER A 44 3.37 -2.81 7.68
C SER A 44 2.49 -1.69 8.24
N LYS A 45 3.14 -0.71 8.88
CA LYS A 45 2.49 0.57 9.21
C LYS A 45 2.00 1.27 7.95
N THR A 46 2.76 1.17 6.85
CA THR A 46 2.38 1.72 5.54
C THR A 46 1.01 1.21 5.08
N TYR A 47 0.70 -0.07 5.29
CA TYR A 47 -0.61 -0.65 4.98
C TYR A 47 -1.69 -0.17 5.95
N ALA A 48 -1.41 -0.16 7.25
CA ALA A 48 -2.35 0.36 8.25
C ALA A 48 -2.74 1.81 7.95
N ASP A 49 -1.77 2.67 7.61
CA ASP A 49 -2.05 4.06 7.22
C ASP A 49 -2.85 4.14 5.91
N LEU A 50 -2.66 3.20 4.97
CA LEU A 50 -3.39 3.16 3.70
C LEU A 50 -4.88 2.80 3.90
N GLU A 51 -5.22 2.07 4.96
CA GLU A 51 -6.59 1.75 5.34
C GLU A 51 -7.33 2.95 5.95
N GLU A 52 -6.62 3.95 6.45
CA GLU A 52 -7.20 5.12 7.11
C GLU A 52 -7.38 6.27 6.11
N GLU A 53 -8.61 6.75 5.95
CA GLU A 53 -8.95 7.76 4.94
C GLU A 53 -8.36 9.13 5.25
N ASP A 54 -8.12 9.44 6.53
CA ASP A 54 -7.61 10.72 7.01
C ASP A 54 -6.13 10.93 6.67
N THR A 55 -5.34 9.86 6.52
CA THR A 55 -3.94 9.91 6.08
C THR A 55 -3.78 10.34 4.63
N LYS A 56 -4.85 10.20 3.84
CA LYS A 56 -4.88 10.42 2.37
C LYS A 56 -3.89 9.57 1.58
N LEU A 57 -3.32 8.52 2.18
CA LEU A 57 -2.33 7.67 1.53
C LEU A 57 -2.91 6.88 0.33
N TRP A 58 -4.23 6.71 0.30
CA TRP A 58 -4.97 6.18 -0.85
C TRP A 58 -4.84 7.04 -2.11
N TYR A 59 -4.59 8.35 -2.00
CA TYR A 59 -4.37 9.25 -3.14
C TYR A 59 -2.99 9.02 -3.77
N GLU A 60 -2.01 8.56 -3.00
CA GLU A 60 -0.63 8.48 -3.42
C GLU A 60 -0.35 7.37 -4.45
N GLY A 61 0.71 7.56 -5.23
CA GLY A 61 1.15 6.55 -6.20
C GLY A 61 1.76 5.31 -5.53
N ILE A 62 1.82 4.21 -6.29
CA ILE A 62 2.48 2.96 -5.85
C ILE A 62 3.94 3.18 -5.47
N ASN A 63 4.64 4.09 -6.15
CA ASN A 63 6.04 4.39 -5.85
C ASN A 63 6.21 5.00 -4.45
N TYR A 64 5.32 5.91 -4.05
CA TYR A 64 5.35 6.50 -2.72
C TYR A 64 5.13 5.45 -1.63
N LEU A 65 4.11 4.59 -1.81
CA LEU A 65 3.82 3.47 -0.90
C LEU A 65 4.99 2.50 -0.78
N TYR A 66 5.65 2.20 -1.91
CA TYR A 66 6.84 1.37 -1.92
C TYR A 66 7.98 2.02 -1.13
N ASP A 67 8.26 3.31 -1.37
CA ASP A 67 9.33 4.01 -0.67
C ASP A 67 9.06 4.12 0.85
N GLU A 68 7.78 4.25 1.26
CA GLU A 68 7.39 4.24 2.68
C GLU A 68 7.60 2.86 3.31
N LEU A 69 7.23 1.78 2.60
CA LEU A 69 7.48 0.42 3.05
C LEU A 69 8.99 0.15 3.21
N GLU A 70 9.82 0.58 2.25
CA GLU A 70 11.29 0.46 2.35
C GLU A 70 11.83 1.21 3.56
N ARG A 71 11.39 2.47 3.76
CA ARG A 71 11.78 3.28 4.93
C ARG A 71 11.42 2.59 6.24
N GLU A 72 10.21 2.04 6.34
CA GLU A 72 9.74 1.34 7.53
C GLU A 72 10.59 0.11 7.85
N LYS A 73 11.01 -0.63 6.82
CA LYS A 73 11.80 -1.86 6.98
C LYS A 73 13.28 -1.58 7.24
N ASN A 74 13.73 -0.31 7.19
CA ASN A 74 15.14 0.11 7.36
C ASN A 74 16.11 -0.71 6.49
N ILE A 75 15.72 -0.98 5.23
CA ILE A 75 16.55 -1.69 4.25
C ILE A 75 17.14 -0.70 3.24
#